data_AF-X0ZR19-F1
#
_entry.id   AF-X0ZR19-F1
#
_cell.length_a   1.000
_cell.length_b   1.000
_cell.length_c   1.000
_cell.angle_alpha   90.00
_cell.angle_beta   90.00
_cell.angle_gamma   90.00
#
_symmetry.space_group_name_H-M   'P 1'
#
loop_
_entity.id
_entity.type
_entity.pdbx_description
1 polymer ?
#
loop_
_entity_poly.entity_id
_entity_poly.type
_entity_poly.pdbx_seq_one_letter_code
_entity_poly.pdbx_strand_id
1 'polypeptide(L)'
;MFKKLIEYKEYKLLITSVLAFSIPLILYIFTLEPKLKDDIASLYTVQLTRMEILPPPGYPVYSLIVKLFTLIPIGDLAYKLNLTSAIFGALTVLILFLCIRLLIQNKIISLAAALIFAFMIPFWSVANRLEVTTFN
;
A
#
# COMPACT_ATOMS: atom_id res chain seq x y z
N MET A 1 -21.75 -3.68 17.31
CA MET A 1 -21.21 -3.65 15.93
C MET A 1 -20.08 -4.66 15.73
N PHE A 2 -19.01 -4.65 16.56
CA PHE A 2 -17.90 -5.62 16.49
C PHE A 2 -18.28 -7.10 16.66
N LYS A 3 -19.30 -7.43 17.46
CA LYS A 3 -19.77 -8.81 17.64
C LYS A 3 -20.22 -9.51 16.33
N LYS A 4 -20.74 -8.76 15.35
CA LYS A 4 -21.17 -9.32 14.06
C LYS A 4 -20.01 -9.70 13.13
N LEU A 5 -18.81 -9.13 13.31
CA LEU A 5 -17.61 -9.58 12.60
C LEU A 5 -17.18 -10.98 13.07
N ILE A 6 -17.39 -11.27 14.35
CA ILE A 6 -17.00 -12.52 15.02
C ILE A 6 -18.01 -13.66 14.73
N GLU A 7 -19.26 -13.31 14.43
CA GLU A 7 -20.34 -14.29 14.19
C GLU A 7 -20.29 -14.98 12.81
N TYR A 8 -19.52 -14.46 11.86
CA TYR A 8 -19.29 -15.13 10.57
C TYR A 8 -18.21 -16.18 10.73
N LYS A 9 -18.46 -17.41 10.26
CA LYS A 9 -17.49 -18.52 10.12
C LYS A 9 -16.09 -17.97 9.79
N GLU A 10 -15.23 -17.87 10.81
CA GLU A 10 -14.02 -17.03 10.80
C GLU A 10 -13.14 -17.30 9.59
N TYR A 11 -13.06 -18.57 9.16
CA TYR A 11 -12.28 -18.99 7.99
C TYR A 11 -12.71 -18.31 6.69
N LYS A 12 -14.01 -18.07 6.45
CA LYS A 12 -14.47 -17.46 5.19
C LYS A 12 -14.07 -15.99 5.10
N LEU A 13 -14.10 -15.29 6.22
CA LEU A 13 -13.70 -13.89 6.30
C LEU A 13 -12.18 -13.75 6.13
N LEU A 14 -11.41 -14.63 6.80
CA LEU A 14 -9.97 -14.70 6.65
C LEU A 14 -9.56 -14.92 5.19
N ILE A 15 -10.15 -15.89 4.51
CA ILE A 15 -9.85 -16.16 3.09
C ILE A 15 -10.12 -14.92 2.23
N THR A 16 -11.28 -14.27 2.38
CA THR A 16 -11.59 -13.06 1.59
C THR A 16 -10.67 -11.89 1.90
N SER A 17 -10.22 -11.76 3.14
CA SER A 17 -9.28 -10.70 3.55
C SER A 17 -7.89 -10.95 2.96
N VAL A 18 -7.43 -12.20 3.01
CA VAL A 18 -6.16 -12.62 2.38
C VAL A 18 -6.22 -12.36 0.88
N LEU A 19 -7.34 -12.66 0.22
CA LEU A 19 -7.51 -12.36 -1.22
C LEU A 19 -7.52 -10.86 -1.50
N ALA A 20 -8.23 -10.07 -0.68
CA ALA A 20 -8.29 -8.60 -0.83
C ALA A 20 -6.92 -7.93 -0.69
N PHE A 21 -6.01 -8.50 0.09
CA PHE A 21 -4.64 -8.01 0.24
C PHE A 21 -3.68 -8.58 -0.81
N SER A 22 -3.71 -9.89 -1.02
CA SER A 22 -2.69 -10.60 -1.82
C SER A 22 -2.84 -10.33 -3.31
N ILE A 23 -4.09 -10.24 -3.82
CA ILE A 23 -4.32 -10.01 -5.25
C ILE A 23 -3.75 -8.65 -5.69
N PRO A 24 -4.09 -7.51 -5.05
CA PRO A 24 -3.48 -6.22 -5.39
C PRO A 24 -1.97 -6.22 -5.16
N LEU A 25 -1.48 -6.77 -4.02
CA LEU A 25 -0.05 -6.76 -3.71
C LEU A 25 0.77 -7.45 -4.81
N ILE A 26 0.36 -8.65 -5.23
CA ILE A 26 1.06 -9.41 -6.26
C ILE A 26 1.07 -8.62 -7.57
N LEU A 27 -0.08 -8.06 -7.96
CA LEU A 27 -0.18 -7.30 -9.21
C LEU A 27 0.64 -6.00 -9.16
N TYR A 28 0.66 -5.29 -8.04
CA TYR A 28 1.50 -4.11 -7.85
C TYR A 28 2.98 -4.46 -7.90
N ILE A 29 3.40 -5.57 -7.28
CA ILE A 29 4.79 -6.06 -7.36
C ILE A 29 5.19 -6.39 -8.80
N PHE A 30 4.30 -6.99 -9.59
CA PHE A 30 4.57 -7.30 -11.00
C PHE A 30 4.58 -6.08 -11.92
N THR A 31 3.85 -5.02 -11.56
CA THR A 31 3.71 -3.80 -12.36
C THR A 31 4.49 -2.62 -11.79
N LEU A 32 5.36 -2.90 -10.82
CA LEU A 32 6.13 -1.92 -10.07
C LEU A 32 7.06 -1.15 -11.02
N GLU A 33 7.14 0.17 -10.87
CA GLU A 33 8.06 0.94 -11.69
C GLU A 33 9.51 0.60 -11.29
N PRO A 34 10.39 0.16 -12.23
CA PRO A 34 11.74 -0.29 -11.90
C PRO A 34 12.69 0.88 -11.61
N LYS A 35 12.30 2.11 -11.99
CA LYS A 35 13.09 3.31 -11.80
C LYS A 35 12.25 4.35 -11.12
N LEU A 36 12.88 5.07 -10.20
CA LEU A 36 12.34 6.32 -9.72
C LEU A 36 12.29 7.30 -10.90
N LYS A 37 11.08 7.71 -11.29
CA LYS A 37 10.91 8.90 -12.13
C LYS A 37 10.93 10.12 -11.21
N ASP A 38 11.43 11.22 -11.75
CA ASP A 38 11.48 12.55 -11.14
C ASP A 38 12.72 12.88 -10.29
N ASP A 39 13.18 14.13 -10.42
CA ASP A 39 14.30 14.72 -9.67
C ASP A 39 14.14 14.59 -8.14
N ILE A 40 12.88 14.53 -7.66
CA ILE A 40 12.53 14.37 -6.24
C ILE A 40 13.10 13.06 -5.68
N ALA A 41 13.16 12.03 -6.50
CA ALA A 41 13.62 10.74 -6.05
C ALA A 41 15.14 10.70 -5.81
N SER A 42 15.91 11.44 -6.62
CA SER A 42 17.33 11.66 -6.37
C SER A 42 17.54 12.38 -5.03
N LEU A 43 16.69 13.35 -4.72
CA LEU A 43 16.67 14.08 -3.46
C LEU A 43 16.45 13.14 -2.26
N TYR A 44 15.51 12.21 -2.38
CA TYR A 44 15.23 11.21 -1.36
C TYR A 44 16.38 10.23 -1.15
N THR A 45 17.09 9.83 -2.22
CA THR A 45 18.27 8.97 -2.06
C THR A 45 19.38 9.66 -1.25
N VAL A 46 19.61 10.96 -1.48
CA VAL A 46 20.60 11.75 -0.74
C VAL A 46 20.18 11.92 0.72
N GLN A 47 18.92 12.26 0.97
CA GLN A 47 18.40 12.48 2.33
C GLN A 47 18.34 11.22 3.17
N LEU A 48 17.91 10.09 2.58
CA LEU A 48 17.93 8.78 3.25
C LEU A 48 19.35 8.36 3.62
N THR A 49 20.35 8.74 2.83
CA THR A 49 21.77 8.51 3.14
C THR A 49 22.24 9.40 4.29
N ARG A 50 21.74 10.64 4.37
CA ARG A 50 22.11 11.63 5.40
C ARG A 50 21.26 11.59 6.68
N MET A 51 20.28 10.68 6.77
CA MET A 51 19.28 10.64 7.85
C MET A 51 18.49 11.96 7.99
N GLU A 52 18.29 12.65 6.88
CA GLU A 52 17.49 13.86 6.82
C GLU A 52 16.01 13.51 6.62
N ILE A 53 15.11 14.38 7.11
CA ILE A 53 13.67 14.24 6.93
C ILE A 53 13.32 14.50 5.45
N LEU A 54 12.54 13.61 4.84
CA LEU A 54 12.10 13.77 3.46
C LEU A 54 11.16 14.99 3.32
N PRO A 55 11.38 15.90 2.34
CA PRO A 55 10.42 16.95 2.00
C PRO A 55 9.12 16.36 1.45
N PRO A 56 7.95 16.95 1.73
CA PRO A 56 7.70 18.11 2.60
C PRO A 56 7.82 17.76 4.10
N PRO A 57 8.16 18.74 4.96
CA PRO A 57 8.59 18.56 6.37
C PRO A 57 7.52 18.03 7.35
N GLY A 58 6.41 17.48 6.86
CA GLY A 58 5.28 16.98 7.66
C GLY A 58 5.28 15.48 7.97
N TYR A 59 6.22 14.69 7.43
CA TYR A 59 6.12 13.22 7.48
C TYR A 59 7.36 12.51 8.08
N PRO A 60 7.74 12.81 9.35
CA PRO A 60 8.86 12.14 10.01
C PRO A 60 8.61 10.62 10.18
N VAL A 61 7.38 10.20 10.44
CA VAL A 61 7.00 8.78 10.56
C VAL A 61 7.21 8.05 9.22
N TYR A 62 6.80 8.67 8.12
CA TYR A 62 7.01 8.10 6.78
C TYR A 62 8.49 7.95 6.46
N SER A 63 9.30 8.98 6.78
CA SER A 63 10.75 8.95 6.57
C SER A 63 11.40 7.78 7.32
N LEU A 64 10.97 7.50 8.55
CA LEU A 64 11.43 6.35 9.34
C LEU A 64 10.99 5.02 8.74
N ILE A 65 9.72 4.88 8.34
CA ILE A 65 9.20 3.67 7.71
C ILE A 65 9.99 3.35 6.45
N VAL A 66 10.12 4.34 5.56
CA VAL A 66 10.88 4.21 4.32
C VAL A 66 12.32 3.81 4.60
N LYS A 67 12.98 4.41 5.60
CA LYS A 67 14.34 4.03 6.03
C LYS A 67 14.42 2.56 6.44
N LEU A 68 13.44 2.03 7.20
CA LEU A 68 13.42 0.61 7.57
C LEU A 68 13.36 -0.29 6.33
N PHE A 69 12.55 0.07 5.34
CA PHE A 69 12.49 -0.67 4.07
C PHE A 69 13.79 -0.58 3.26
N THR A 70 14.57 0.50 3.37
CA THR A 70 15.88 0.59 2.70
C THR A 70 16.92 -0.41 3.24
N LEU A 71 16.78 -0.85 4.50
CA LEU A 71 17.68 -1.81 5.14
C LEU A 71 17.53 -3.23 4.59
N ILE A 72 16.43 -3.52 3.90
CA ILE A 72 16.18 -4.82 3.29
C ILE A 72 17.15 -4.99 2.10
N PRO A 73 17.97 -6.05 2.04
CA PRO A 73 18.97 -6.23 0.99
C PRO A 73 18.35 -6.81 -0.30
N ILE A 74 17.29 -6.18 -0.82
CA ILE A 74 16.55 -6.62 -2.01
C ILE A 74 16.47 -5.48 -3.02
N GLY A 75 17.02 -5.70 -4.22
CA GLY A 75 16.94 -4.77 -5.35
C GLY A 75 17.58 -3.40 -5.09
N ASP A 76 17.41 -2.51 -6.07
CA ASP A 76 17.89 -1.14 -5.99
C ASP A 76 17.05 -0.31 -5.00
N LEU A 77 17.59 0.83 -4.55
CA LEU A 77 16.87 1.73 -3.66
C LEU A 77 15.51 2.14 -4.23
N ALA A 78 15.44 2.41 -5.54
CA ALA A 78 14.20 2.68 -6.26
C ALA A 78 13.14 1.59 -6.09
N TYR A 79 13.56 0.34 -6.22
CA TYR A 79 12.69 -0.81 -6.05
C TYR A 79 12.15 -0.89 -4.62
N LYS A 80 13.00 -0.70 -3.60
CA LYS A 80 12.59 -0.73 -2.19
C LYS A 80 11.56 0.36 -1.86
N LEU A 81 11.75 1.55 -2.41
CA LEU A 81 10.85 2.69 -2.24
C LEU A 81 9.47 2.40 -2.87
N ASN A 82 9.44 1.97 -4.12
CA ASN A 82 8.19 1.63 -4.81
C ASN A 82 7.50 0.42 -4.18
N LEU A 83 8.27 -0.57 -3.69
CA LEU A 83 7.75 -1.72 -2.95
C LEU A 83 7.05 -1.30 -1.66
N THR A 84 7.60 -0.31 -0.96
CA THR A 84 6.97 0.27 0.23
C THR A 84 5.59 0.83 -0.14
N SER A 85 5.50 1.63 -1.21
CA SER A 85 4.21 2.16 -1.71
C SER A 85 3.22 1.05 -2.04
N ALA A 86 3.66 0.01 -2.74
CA ALA A 86 2.81 -1.12 -3.13
C ALA A 86 2.24 -1.88 -1.91
N ILE A 87 3.04 -2.06 -0.85
CA ILE A 87 2.60 -2.70 0.40
C ILE A 87 1.54 -1.84 1.09
N PHE A 88 1.77 -0.54 1.24
CA PHE A 88 0.79 0.37 1.84
C PHE A 88 -0.49 0.49 0.98
N GLY A 89 -0.37 0.50 -0.34
CA GLY A 89 -1.50 0.45 -1.26
C GLY A 89 -2.36 -0.80 -1.04
N ALA A 90 -1.74 -1.98 -0.95
CA ALA A 90 -2.46 -3.22 -0.66
C ALA A 90 -3.10 -3.23 0.74
N LEU A 91 -2.44 -2.65 1.75
CA LEU A 91 -3.01 -2.48 3.09
C LEU A 91 -4.24 -1.57 3.07
N THR A 92 -4.20 -0.48 2.31
CA THR A 92 -5.35 0.42 2.12
C THR A 92 -6.54 -0.33 1.51
N VAL A 93 -6.31 -1.18 0.50
CA VAL A 93 -7.37 -2.02 -0.10
C VAL A 93 -7.95 -3.01 0.93
N LEU A 94 -7.11 -3.62 1.76
CA LEU A 94 -7.56 -4.50 2.84
C LEU A 94 -8.43 -3.77 3.86
N ILE A 95 -8.00 -2.59 4.31
CA ILE A 95 -8.77 -1.76 5.25
C ILE A 95 -10.10 -1.33 4.62
N LEU A 96 -10.08 -0.91 3.36
CA LEU A 96 -11.29 -0.57 2.62
C LEU A 96 -12.26 -1.75 2.54
N PHE A 97 -11.76 -2.95 2.22
CA PHE A 97 -12.56 -4.17 2.25
C PHE A 97 -13.21 -4.40 3.62
N LEU A 98 -12.46 -4.26 4.72
CA LEU A 98 -12.97 -4.43 6.08
C LEU A 98 -14.04 -3.38 6.43
N CYS A 99 -13.84 -2.12 6.04
CA CYS A 99 -14.81 -1.04 6.21
C CYS A 99 -16.11 -1.30 5.44
N ILE A 100 -16.02 -1.69 4.16
CA ILE A 100 -17.21 -2.01 3.35
C ILE A 100 -17.89 -3.28 3.90
N ARG A 101 -17.12 -4.25 4.40
CA ARG A 101 -17.62 -5.48 5.02
C ARG A 101 -18.42 -5.18 6.29
N LEU A 102 -17.95 -4.23 7.10
CA LEU A 102 -18.64 -3.74 8.30
C LEU A 102 -20.00 -3.10 7.97
N LEU A 103 -20.08 -2.35 6.87
CA LEU A 103 -21.28 -1.62 6.48
C LEU A 103 -22.31 -2.49 5.73
N ILE A 104 -21.88 -3.19 4.67
CA ILE A 104 -22.79 -3.88 3.73
C ILE A 104 -23.13 -5.29 4.21
N GLN A 105 -22.28 -5.92 5.02
CA GLN A 105 -22.45 -7.30 5.49
C GLN A 105 -22.62 -8.34 4.36
N ASN A 106 -22.22 -8.01 3.12
CA ASN A 106 -22.09 -8.96 2.00
C ASN A 106 -20.63 -9.08 1.52
N LYS A 107 -20.02 -10.26 1.67
CA LYS A 107 -18.60 -10.51 1.36
C LYS A 107 -18.24 -10.31 -0.11
N ILE A 108 -19.14 -10.67 -1.03
CA ILE A 108 -18.87 -10.63 -2.47
C ILE A 108 -18.87 -9.18 -2.92
N ILE A 109 -19.87 -8.41 -2.47
CA ILE A 109 -19.98 -6.98 -2.77
C ILE A 109 -18.79 -6.22 -2.17
N SER A 110 -18.41 -6.52 -0.92
CA SER A 110 -17.25 -5.87 -0.29
C SER A 110 -15.95 -6.16 -1.03
N LEU A 111 -15.72 -7.42 -1.42
CA LEU A 111 -14.52 -7.81 -2.16
C LEU A 111 -14.50 -7.19 -3.56
N ALA A 112 -15.61 -7.24 -4.29
CA ALA A 112 -15.71 -6.64 -5.61
C ALA A 112 -15.46 -5.13 -5.57
N ALA A 113 -16.06 -4.41 -4.63
CA ALA A 113 -15.86 -2.97 -4.47
C ALA A 113 -14.39 -2.62 -4.14
N ALA A 114 -13.77 -3.38 -3.24
CA ALA A 114 -12.36 -3.17 -2.88
C ALA A 114 -11.42 -3.45 -4.06
N LEU A 115 -11.67 -4.51 -4.84
CA LEU A 115 -10.87 -4.83 -6.03
C LEU A 115 -11.08 -3.81 -7.16
N ILE A 116 -12.31 -3.34 -7.38
CA ILE A 116 -12.58 -2.26 -8.35
C ILE A 116 -11.78 -1.01 -7.99
N PHE A 117 -11.76 -0.64 -6.70
CA PHE A 117 -10.95 0.47 -6.22
C PHE A 117 -9.45 0.22 -6.42
N ALA A 118 -8.96 -0.98 -6.08
CA ALA A 118 -7.56 -1.37 -6.24
C ALA A 118 -7.08 -1.24 -7.69
N PHE A 119 -7.94 -1.54 -8.66
CA PHE A 119 -7.61 -1.49 -10.09
C PHE A 119 -7.99 -0.18 -10.78
N MET A 120 -8.48 0.81 -10.02
CA MET A 120 -8.75 2.12 -10.55
C MET A 120 -7.43 2.80 -10.92
N ILE A 121 -7.29 3.25 -12.17
CA ILE A 121 -6.05 3.86 -12.72
C ILE A 121 -5.38 4.87 -11.76
N PRO A 122 -6.07 5.88 -11.21
CA PRO A 122 -5.45 6.84 -10.29
C PRO A 122 -4.91 6.20 -9.01
N PHE A 123 -5.61 5.21 -8.44
CA PHE A 123 -5.14 4.54 -7.23
C PHE A 123 -3.97 3.60 -7.55
N TRP A 124 -4.07 2.85 -8.66
CA TRP A 124 -3.02 1.96 -9.13
C TRP A 124 -1.72 2.74 -9.37
N SER A 125 -1.79 3.87 -10.09
CA SER A 125 -0.58 4.65 -10.40
C SER A 125 0.14 5.07 -9.13
N VAL A 126 -0.60 5.53 -8.12
CA VAL A 126 -0.06 5.93 -6.80
C VAL A 126 0.47 4.73 -6.01
N ALA A 127 -0.17 3.57 -6.07
CA ALA A 127 0.30 2.36 -5.40
C ALA A 127 1.61 1.80 -6.00
N ASN A 128 1.81 1.97 -7.31
CA ASN A 128 2.96 1.42 -8.04
C ASN A 128 4.22 2.28 -8.00
N ARG A 129 4.09 3.55 -7.63
CA ARG A 129 5.19 4.51 -7.60
C ARG A 129 5.23 5.22 -6.26
N LEU A 130 6.43 5.54 -5.79
CA LEU A 130 6.58 6.39 -4.62
C LEU A 130 6.24 7.84 -5.01
N GLU A 131 4.96 8.21 -4.86
CA GLU A 131 4.52 9.60 -4.95
C GLU A 131 4.36 10.19 -3.55
N VAL A 132 4.99 11.34 -3.32
CA VAL A 132 4.92 12.09 -2.05
C VAL A 132 3.48 12.48 -1.68
N THR A 133 2.60 12.51 -2.68
CA THR A 133 1.18 12.85 -2.58
C THR A 133 0.28 11.68 -2.14
N THR A 134 0.82 10.48 -1.88
CA THR A 134 0.05 9.26 -1.53
C THR A 134 -0.72 9.34 -0.20
N PHE A 135 -0.47 10.35 0.65
CA PHE A 135 -1.07 10.50 1.99
C PHE A 135 -2.02 11.70 2.14
N ASN A 136 -2.63 12.16 1.05
CA ASN A 136 -3.63 13.25 1.08
C ASN A 136 -5.05 12.72 0.87
#